data_AF-C5S5C3-F1
#
_entry.id   AF-C5S5C3-F1
#
_cell.length_a   1.000
_cell.length_b   1.000
_cell.length_c   1.000
_cell.angle_alpha   90.00
_cell.angle_beta   90.00
_cell.angle_gamma   90.00
#
_symmetry.space_group_name_H-M   'P 1'
#
loop_
_entity.id
_entity.type
_entity.pdbx_description
1 polymer ?
#
loop_
_entity_poly.entity_id
_entity_poly.type
_entity_poly.pdbx_seq_one_letter_code
_entity_poly.pdbx_strand_id
1 'polypeptide(L)'
;MKKLWLMLTLSLSACVTPFEEEAKTADYGAYPAHYEAIVRHFYADIVDTNPLEVVKVSPPVKYAQPAYDDGFQTDLNLKKYPNNGHSKERLFGYLVCVEQDNHFDGHKIDAVLIKNDVIIGRIYQISSSGWASFRPKPCTKEYTQMLTRLAEARRTDNERRINNFIQYLKRSE
;
A
#
# COMPACT_ATOMS: atom_id res chain seq x y z
N MET A 1 -20.60 -52.14 38.84
CA MET A 1 -19.64 -51.71 37.79
C MET A 1 -19.77 -50.19 37.65
N LYS A 2 -18.84 -49.46 38.26
CA LYS A 2 -18.89 -47.99 38.41
C LYS A 2 -17.73 -47.38 37.62
N LYS A 3 -18.09 -46.36 36.83
CA LYS A 3 -17.29 -45.16 36.48
C LYS A 3 -15.99 -45.39 35.72
N LEU A 4 -15.98 -45.05 34.43
CA LEU A 4 -14.88 -44.28 33.84
C LEU A 4 -15.34 -43.60 32.53
N TRP A 5 -16.12 -42.53 32.65
CA TRP A 5 -16.25 -41.54 31.59
C TRP A 5 -15.03 -40.61 31.69
N LEU A 6 -13.96 -40.94 30.97
CA LEU A 6 -12.80 -40.07 30.84
C LEU A 6 -13.19 -38.92 29.89
N MET A 7 -13.63 -37.81 30.48
CA MET A 7 -13.72 -36.50 29.83
C MET A 7 -12.31 -36.07 29.40
N LEU A 8 -11.93 -36.39 28.17
CA LEU A 8 -10.76 -35.83 27.51
C LEU A 8 -11.17 -34.53 26.82
N THR A 9 -11.51 -33.50 27.60
CA THR A 9 -11.63 -32.14 27.09
C THR A 9 -10.23 -31.58 26.91
N LEU A 10 -9.67 -31.81 25.71
CA LEU A 10 -8.45 -31.20 25.22
C LEU A 10 -8.66 -29.68 25.21
N SER A 11 -8.01 -28.99 26.13
CA SER A 11 -7.93 -27.53 26.18
C SER A 11 -7.15 -27.05 24.95
N LEU A 12 -7.83 -26.82 23.84
CA LEU A 12 -7.31 -25.99 22.74
C LEU A 12 -7.19 -24.56 23.27
N SER A 13 -6.08 -24.29 23.95
CA SER A 13 -5.59 -22.92 24.14
C SER A 13 -5.21 -22.40 22.77
N ALA A 14 -6.20 -21.79 22.11
CA ALA A 14 -5.99 -21.07 20.87
C ALA A 14 -4.86 -20.06 21.12
N CYS A 15 -3.74 -20.24 20.42
CA CYS A 15 -2.70 -19.23 20.29
C CYS A 15 -3.28 -18.07 19.47
N VAL A 16 -4.19 -17.30 20.07
CA VAL A 16 -4.59 -16.03 19.50
C VAL A 16 -3.39 -15.13 19.68
N THR A 17 -2.71 -14.82 18.57
CA THR A 17 -1.58 -13.91 18.62
C THR A 17 -2.09 -12.57 19.16
N PRO A 18 -1.36 -11.90 20.06
CA PRO A 18 -1.82 -10.67 20.72
C PRO A 18 -2.18 -9.55 19.72
N PHE A 19 -1.72 -9.63 18.48
CA PHE A 19 -2.08 -8.73 17.38
C PHE A 19 -3.57 -8.80 16.99
N GLU A 20 -4.16 -9.99 16.93
CA GLU A 20 -5.51 -10.16 16.40
C GLU A 20 -6.58 -9.63 17.37
N GLU A 21 -6.35 -9.73 18.68
CA GLU A 21 -7.22 -9.15 19.70
C GLU A 21 -7.10 -7.63 19.77
N GLU A 22 -5.88 -7.10 19.68
CA GLU A 22 -5.66 -5.65 19.65
C GLU A 22 -6.32 -5.02 18.43
N ALA A 23 -6.23 -5.65 17.26
CA ALA A 23 -6.85 -5.17 16.04
C ALA A 23 -8.38 -5.13 16.08
N LYS A 24 -9.04 -5.95 16.92
CA LYS A 24 -10.52 -5.96 17.07
C LYS A 24 -11.04 -4.76 17.85
N THR A 25 -10.26 -4.29 18.83
CA THR A 25 -10.65 -3.22 19.77
C THR A 25 -9.94 -1.90 19.51
N ALA A 26 -8.96 -1.89 18.59
CA ALA A 26 -8.21 -0.69 18.24
C ALA A 26 -9.09 0.43 17.66
N ASP A 27 -8.67 1.65 17.98
CA ASP A 27 -9.23 2.87 17.40
C ASP A 27 -8.58 3.18 16.04
N TYR A 28 -9.28 2.83 14.96
CA TYR A 28 -8.91 3.18 13.58
C TYR A 28 -9.32 4.61 13.19
N GLY A 29 -10.04 5.33 14.07
CA GLY A 29 -10.71 6.58 13.75
C GLY A 29 -12.01 6.39 12.95
N ALA A 30 -12.59 7.51 12.54
CA ALA A 30 -13.75 7.52 11.64
C ALA A 30 -13.35 7.06 10.23
N TYR A 31 -14.28 6.39 9.53
CA TYR A 31 -14.10 6.04 8.12
C TYR A 31 -13.96 7.34 7.29
N PRO A 32 -12.89 7.49 6.48
CA PRO A 32 -12.66 8.72 5.73
C PRO A 32 -13.59 8.78 4.51
N ALA A 33 -14.76 9.42 4.65
CA ALA A 33 -15.77 9.49 3.59
C ALA A 33 -15.28 10.22 2.33
N HIS A 34 -14.29 11.11 2.47
CA HIS A 34 -13.72 11.91 1.39
C HIS A 34 -12.24 11.59 1.13
N TYR A 35 -11.85 10.32 1.31
CA TYR A 35 -10.47 9.85 1.20
C TYR A 35 -9.75 10.26 -0.10
N GLU A 36 -10.45 10.29 -1.24
CA GLU A 36 -9.85 10.73 -2.51
C GLU A 36 -9.41 12.19 -2.46
N ALA A 37 -10.23 13.08 -1.89
CA ALA A 37 -9.91 14.50 -1.77
C ALA A 37 -8.74 14.73 -0.80
N ILE A 38 -8.75 14.01 0.34
CA ILE A 38 -7.65 14.03 1.32
C ILE A 38 -6.32 13.66 0.66
N VAL A 39 -6.30 12.56 -0.09
CA VAL A 39 -5.10 12.10 -0.80
C VAL A 39 -4.66 13.11 -1.85
N ARG A 40 -5.58 13.59 -2.70
CA ARG A 40 -5.23 14.55 -3.75
C ARG A 40 -4.66 15.84 -3.19
N HIS A 41 -5.25 16.36 -2.12
CA HIS A 41 -4.74 17.56 -1.45
C HIS A 41 -3.31 17.33 -0.91
N PHE A 42 -3.07 16.20 -0.25
CA PHE A 42 -1.75 15.86 0.27
C PHE A 42 -0.67 15.78 -0.82
N TYR A 43 -0.98 15.18 -1.98
CA TYR A 43 -0.02 15.10 -3.08
C TYR A 43 0.15 16.43 -3.83
N ALA A 44 -0.84 17.33 -3.80
CA ALA A 44 -0.71 18.66 -4.39
C ALA A 44 0.34 19.52 -3.68
N ASP A 45 0.58 19.27 -2.40
CA ASP A 45 1.55 20.01 -1.59
C ASP A 45 2.99 19.42 -1.69
N ILE A 46 3.16 18.26 -2.35
CA ILE A 46 4.48 17.64 -2.52
C ILE A 46 5.14 18.23 -3.77
N VAL A 47 6.25 18.93 -3.57
CA VAL A 47 7.11 19.42 -4.66
C VAL A 47 8.06 18.31 -5.08
N ASP A 48 7.82 17.72 -6.25
CA ASP A 48 8.68 16.71 -6.89
C ASP A 48 9.34 17.28 -8.16
N THR A 49 10.55 16.80 -8.46
CA THR A 49 11.28 17.14 -9.70
C THR A 49 10.59 16.62 -10.95
N ASN A 50 9.88 15.49 -10.84
CA ASN A 50 9.04 14.93 -11.89
C ASN A 50 7.64 14.75 -11.30
N PRO A 51 6.74 15.74 -11.45
CA PRO A 51 5.43 15.67 -10.82
C PRO A 51 4.66 14.47 -11.37
N LEU A 52 4.13 13.67 -10.45
CA LEU A 52 3.25 12.56 -10.75
C LEU A 52 1.86 12.93 -10.29
N GLU A 53 0.87 12.73 -11.15
CA GLU A 53 -0.53 13.00 -10.84
C GLU A 53 -1.18 11.79 -10.20
N VAL A 54 -2.05 12.02 -9.21
CA VAL A 54 -2.88 10.95 -8.64
C VAL A 54 -3.93 10.53 -9.66
N VAL A 55 -3.78 9.35 -10.24
CA VAL A 55 -4.72 8.81 -11.23
C VAL A 55 -5.80 7.93 -10.60
N LYS A 56 -5.47 7.26 -9.49
CA LYS A 56 -6.41 6.37 -8.80
C LYS A 56 -6.11 6.28 -7.31
N VAL A 57 -7.17 6.20 -6.52
CA VAL A 57 -7.12 5.92 -5.08
C VAL A 57 -8.03 4.73 -4.79
N SER A 58 -7.53 3.72 -4.08
CA SER A 58 -8.35 2.56 -3.71
C SER A 58 -9.34 2.92 -2.58
N PRO A 59 -10.46 2.19 -2.44
CA PRO A 59 -11.29 2.30 -1.26
C PRO A 59 -10.50 2.05 0.03
N PRO A 60 -10.79 2.78 1.13
CA PRO A 60 -10.11 2.62 2.40
C PRO A 60 -10.36 1.26 3.05
N VAL A 61 -9.30 0.62 3.55
CA VAL A 61 -9.34 -0.67 4.26
C VAL A 61 -8.71 -0.51 5.64
N LYS A 62 -9.34 -1.07 6.68
CA LYS A 62 -8.74 -1.07 8.03
C LYS A 62 -7.35 -1.72 7.97
N TYR A 63 -6.36 -1.02 8.51
CA TYR A 63 -4.98 -1.45 8.49
C TYR A 63 -4.32 -1.14 9.83
N ALA A 64 -3.60 -2.14 10.32
CA ALA A 64 -2.81 -2.06 11.52
C ALA A 64 -1.37 -2.38 11.15
N GLN A 65 -0.43 -1.54 11.57
CA GLN A 65 0.99 -1.76 11.36
C GLN A 65 1.78 -1.48 12.62
N PRO A 66 2.92 -2.13 12.83
CA PRO A 66 3.86 -1.69 13.83
C PRO A 66 4.43 -0.31 13.45
N ALA A 67 4.57 0.59 14.40
CA ALA A 67 5.32 1.81 14.20
C ALA A 67 6.81 1.45 14.00
N TYR A 68 7.51 2.18 13.11
CA TYR A 68 8.91 1.91 12.73
C TYR A 68 9.17 0.67 11.87
N ASP A 69 8.13 0.00 11.38
CA ASP A 69 8.29 -1.17 10.50
C ASP A 69 8.15 -0.77 9.02
N ASP A 70 9.22 -1.02 8.26
CA ASP A 70 9.24 -1.39 6.84
C ASP A 70 8.26 -0.71 5.87
N GLY A 71 8.30 0.62 5.86
CA GLY A 71 7.95 1.40 4.67
C GLY A 71 7.06 2.59 4.92
N PHE A 72 6.25 2.60 5.99
CA PHE A 72 5.41 3.75 6.30
C PHE A 72 6.24 4.87 6.93
N GLN A 73 6.54 5.90 6.14
CA GLN A 73 6.98 7.21 6.62
C GLN A 73 5.80 7.85 7.35
N THR A 74 5.71 7.64 8.65
CA THR A 74 4.84 8.40 9.55
C THR A 74 5.49 9.75 9.76
N ASP A 75 4.72 10.84 9.74
CA ASP A 75 5.16 12.24 9.72
C ASP A 75 6.65 12.54 10.01
N LEU A 76 7.21 13.35 9.12
CA LEU A 76 8.51 14.02 9.00
C LEU A 76 9.09 14.68 10.28
N ASN A 77 8.49 14.48 11.45
CA ASN A 77 8.93 14.97 12.74
C ASN A 77 9.68 13.87 13.52
N LEU A 78 10.91 13.60 13.06
CA LEU A 78 11.90 12.64 13.62
C LEU A 78 12.13 12.76 15.15
N LYS A 79 11.67 13.84 15.79
CA LYS A 79 11.89 14.11 17.21
C LYS A 79 11.03 13.26 18.16
N LYS A 80 9.89 12.72 17.71
CA LYS A 80 8.94 12.08 18.63
C LYS A 80 9.32 10.65 18.99
N TYR A 81 10.13 9.95 18.18
CA TYR A 81 10.56 8.61 18.58
C TYR A 81 11.99 8.28 18.18
N PRO A 82 12.84 7.93 19.17
CA PRO A 82 14.28 7.82 18.98
C PRO A 82 14.62 6.66 18.06
N ASN A 83 15.53 6.94 17.13
CA ASN A 83 16.23 5.96 16.32
C ASN A 83 16.73 4.82 17.23
N ASN A 84 16.47 3.57 16.83
CA ASN A 84 17.00 2.31 17.37
C ASN A 84 16.04 1.40 18.16
N GLY A 85 14.72 1.64 18.13
CA GLY A 85 13.75 0.73 18.76
C GLY A 85 12.69 0.24 17.79
N HIS A 86 12.54 -1.08 17.62
CA HIS A 86 11.27 -1.66 17.19
C HIS A 86 10.20 -1.18 18.18
N SER A 87 9.37 -0.25 17.76
CA SER A 87 8.27 0.18 18.60
C SER A 87 7.25 -0.95 18.67
N LYS A 88 6.82 -1.29 19.90
CA LYS A 88 5.64 -2.14 20.09
C LYS A 88 4.36 -1.38 19.78
N GLU A 89 4.43 -0.05 19.66
CA GLU A 89 3.28 0.76 19.31
C GLU A 89 2.84 0.42 17.89
N ARG A 90 1.53 0.41 17.69
CA ARG A 90 0.93 0.17 16.39
C ARG A 90 0.13 1.37 15.94
N LEU A 91 0.18 1.61 14.64
CA LEU A 91 -0.65 2.59 13.99
C LEU A 91 -1.86 1.89 13.40
N PHE A 92 -3.02 2.42 13.74
CA PHE A 92 -4.31 1.96 13.28
C PHE A 92 -4.94 3.07 12.45
N GLY A 93 -5.43 2.72 11.28
CA GLY A 93 -6.13 3.65 10.40
C GLY A 93 -6.69 2.97 9.17
N TYR A 94 -7.07 3.78 8.20
CA TYR A 94 -7.59 3.33 6.92
C TYR A 94 -6.53 3.49 5.85
N LEU A 95 -6.06 2.35 5.34
CA LEU A 95 -5.10 2.27 4.25
C LEU A 95 -5.80 2.51 2.91
N VAL A 96 -5.21 3.38 2.10
CA VAL A 96 -5.56 3.56 0.69
C VAL A 96 -4.30 3.39 -0.17
N CYS A 97 -4.46 2.78 -1.33
CA CYS A 97 -3.41 2.61 -2.32
C CYS A 97 -3.56 3.71 -3.37
N VAL A 98 -2.48 4.44 -3.61
CA VAL A 98 -2.47 5.64 -4.44
C VAL A 98 -1.61 5.37 -5.67
N GLU A 99 -2.26 5.24 -6.81
CA GLU A 99 -1.58 5.15 -8.10
C GLU A 99 -1.29 6.54 -8.62
N GLN A 100 -0.05 6.76 -9.02
CA GLN A 100 0.41 8.02 -9.60
C GLN A 100 1.13 7.77 -10.93
N ASP A 101 0.94 8.69 -11.87
CA ASP A 101 1.42 8.61 -13.25
C ASP A 101 1.89 10.00 -13.74
N ASN A 102 2.92 10.07 -14.59
CA ASN A 102 3.34 11.29 -15.29
C ASN A 102 3.09 11.21 -16.81
N HIS A 103 2.43 10.17 -17.29
CA HIS A 103 2.12 9.89 -18.69
C HIS A 103 3.34 9.67 -19.60
N PHE A 104 4.55 9.56 -19.04
CA PHE A 104 5.77 9.25 -19.77
C PHE A 104 6.29 7.87 -19.36
N ASP A 105 7.09 7.81 -18.30
CA ASP A 105 7.76 6.62 -17.80
C ASP A 105 7.61 6.44 -16.27
N GLY A 106 7.07 7.45 -15.60
CA GLY A 106 6.91 7.50 -14.17
C GLY A 106 5.58 6.89 -13.77
N HIS A 107 5.63 5.70 -13.19
CA HIS A 107 4.48 5.07 -12.54
C HIS A 107 4.89 4.62 -11.15
N LYS A 108 4.09 5.00 -10.14
CA LYS A 108 4.30 4.52 -8.77
C LYS A 108 2.99 4.21 -8.08
N ILE A 109 3.07 3.31 -7.12
CA ILE A 109 2.00 3.08 -6.15
C ILE A 109 2.56 3.37 -4.78
N ASP A 110 1.90 4.30 -4.11
CA ASP A 110 2.13 4.60 -2.71
C ASP A 110 1.00 3.97 -1.88
N ALA A 111 1.26 3.75 -0.59
CA ALA A 111 0.24 3.38 0.37
C ALA A 111 0.12 4.51 1.38
N VAL A 112 -1.08 4.98 1.66
CA VAL A 112 -1.33 6.11 2.58
C VAL A 112 -2.26 5.64 3.68
N LEU A 113 -1.93 5.97 4.93
CA LEU A 113 -2.73 5.62 6.10
C LEU A 113 -3.43 6.86 6.61
N ILE A 114 -4.77 6.81 6.65
CA ILE A 114 -5.63 7.93 7.05
C ILE A 114 -6.28 7.60 8.39
N LYS A 115 -6.27 8.54 9.34
CA LYS A 115 -7.03 8.46 10.59
C LYS A 115 -7.67 9.81 10.87
N ASN A 116 -8.99 9.84 11.05
CA ASN A 116 -9.76 11.06 11.31
C ASN A 116 -9.46 12.17 10.28
N ASP A 117 -9.53 11.81 8.99
CA ASP A 117 -9.24 12.67 7.84
C ASP A 117 -7.82 13.26 7.76
N VAL A 118 -6.90 12.76 8.58
CA VAL A 118 -5.47 13.14 8.55
C VAL A 118 -4.65 11.97 8.04
N ILE A 119 -3.71 12.24 7.14
CA ILE A 119 -2.71 11.26 6.73
C ILE A 119 -1.68 11.14 7.84
N ILE A 120 -1.56 9.95 8.41
CA ILE A 120 -0.66 9.63 9.53
C ILE A 120 0.54 8.78 9.10
N GLY A 121 0.59 8.42 7.82
CA GLY A 121 1.79 7.84 7.23
C GLY A 121 1.66 7.51 5.75
N ARG A 122 2.81 7.29 5.11
CA ARG A 122 2.92 6.93 3.70
C ARG A 122 4.03 5.90 3.43
N ILE A 123 3.75 4.82 2.68
CA ILE A 123 4.78 4.05 1.98
C ILE A 123 5.02 4.66 0.61
N TYR A 124 6.23 5.14 0.41
CA TYR A 124 6.70 5.57 -0.90
C TYR A 124 7.04 4.35 -1.76
N GLN A 125 6.45 4.27 -2.94
CA GLN A 125 6.76 3.30 -3.98
C GLN A 125 6.83 1.85 -3.46
N ILE A 126 5.67 1.26 -3.19
CA ILE A 126 5.50 -0.13 -2.68
C ILE A 126 6.21 -1.18 -3.58
N SER A 127 6.48 -0.82 -4.84
CA SER A 127 7.19 -1.68 -5.80
C SER A 127 8.70 -1.78 -5.53
N SER A 128 9.34 -0.71 -5.07
CA SER A 128 10.79 -0.60 -4.86
C SER A 128 11.24 -0.96 -3.45
N SER A 129 10.32 -1.14 -2.50
CA SER A 129 10.64 -1.81 -1.24
C SER A 129 11.05 -3.25 -1.60
N GLY A 130 12.34 -3.53 -1.74
CA GLY A 130 12.93 -4.82 -2.15
C GLY A 130 12.58 -6.01 -1.25
N TRP A 131 11.63 -5.84 -0.35
CA TRP A 131 11.19 -6.78 0.65
C TRP A 131 9.73 -7.12 0.35
N ALA A 132 9.52 -8.10 -0.54
CA ALA A 132 8.18 -8.52 -0.97
C ALA A 132 7.24 -8.94 0.18
N SER A 133 7.79 -9.28 1.36
CA SER A 133 7.07 -9.61 2.58
C SER A 133 6.35 -8.43 3.24
N PHE A 134 6.72 -7.17 2.93
CA PHE A 134 6.22 -5.98 3.62
C PHE A 134 5.25 -5.14 2.79
N ARG A 135 4.91 -5.59 1.59
CA ARG A 135 3.86 -4.94 0.80
C ARG A 135 2.54 -5.07 1.56
N PRO A 136 1.84 -3.97 1.86
CA PRO A 136 0.51 -4.05 2.42
C PRO A 136 -0.33 -4.92 1.49
N LYS A 137 -0.78 -6.08 1.98
CA LYS A 137 -1.59 -7.02 1.20
C LYS A 137 -2.75 -6.33 0.46
N PRO A 138 -3.42 -5.30 1.03
CA PRO A 138 -4.46 -4.58 0.32
C PRO A 138 -4.00 -3.97 -1.01
N CYS A 139 -2.75 -3.49 -1.13
CA CYS A 139 -2.23 -2.84 -2.34
C CYS A 139 -1.64 -3.80 -3.39
N THR A 140 -1.55 -5.09 -3.09
CA THR A 140 -1.01 -6.09 -4.04
C THR A 140 -1.87 -6.19 -5.29
N LYS A 141 -3.19 -6.01 -5.17
CA LYS A 141 -4.12 -6.06 -6.30
C LYS A 141 -3.89 -4.88 -7.23
N GLU A 142 -3.87 -3.67 -6.71
CA GLU A 142 -3.62 -2.42 -7.44
C GLU A 142 -2.25 -2.46 -8.12
N TYR A 143 -1.24 -2.96 -7.42
CA TYR A 143 0.09 -3.18 -7.97
C TYR A 143 0.10 -4.13 -9.15
N THR A 144 -0.53 -5.29 -9.02
CA THR A 144 -0.63 -6.27 -10.11
C THR A 144 -1.37 -5.68 -11.31
N GLN A 145 -2.47 -4.95 -11.07
CA GLN A 145 -3.23 -4.28 -12.13
C GLN A 145 -2.41 -3.20 -12.86
N MET A 146 -1.61 -2.42 -12.14
CA MET A 146 -0.71 -1.44 -12.74
C MET A 146 0.34 -2.15 -13.61
N LEU A 147 1.01 -3.18 -13.10
CA LEU A 147 2.00 -3.93 -13.87
C LEU A 147 1.42 -4.52 -15.16
N THR A 148 0.21 -5.07 -15.10
CA THR A 148 -0.48 -5.57 -16.29
C THR A 148 -0.70 -4.45 -17.32
N ARG A 149 -1.22 -3.30 -16.91
CA ARG A 149 -1.42 -2.15 -17.81
C ARG A 149 -0.11 -1.65 -18.42
N LEU A 150 0.97 -1.60 -17.64
CA LEU A 150 2.29 -1.19 -18.14
C LEU A 150 2.86 -2.19 -19.15
N ALA A 151 2.68 -3.49 -18.91
CA ALA A 151 3.09 -4.52 -19.85
C ALA A 151 2.31 -4.43 -21.18
N GLU A 152 1.01 -4.20 -21.11
CA GLU A 152 0.15 -3.99 -22.29
C GLU A 152 0.55 -2.72 -23.05
N ALA A 153 0.72 -1.59 -22.37
CA ALA A 153 1.12 -0.33 -23.00
C ALA A 153 2.48 -0.45 -23.71
N ARG A 154 3.46 -1.09 -23.05
CA ARG A 154 4.79 -1.35 -23.64
C ARG A 154 4.71 -2.25 -24.85
N ARG A 155 3.86 -3.29 -24.80
CA ARG A 155 3.64 -4.17 -25.95
C ARG A 155 3.08 -3.39 -27.15
N THR A 156 2.04 -2.58 -26.92
CA THR A 156 1.44 -1.75 -27.99
C THR A 156 2.45 -0.75 -28.56
N ASP A 157 3.29 -0.13 -27.74
CA ASP A 157 4.33 0.78 -28.23
C ASP A 157 5.37 0.05 -29.11
N ASN A 158 5.80 -1.14 -28.69
CA ASN A 158 6.73 -1.96 -29.45
C ASN A 158 6.13 -2.38 -30.81
N GLU A 159 4.87 -2.83 -30.83
CA GLU A 159 4.15 -3.17 -32.07
C GLU A 159 4.08 -1.95 -33.01
N ARG A 160 3.77 -0.76 -32.47
CA ARG A 160 3.78 0.50 -33.24
C ARG A 160 5.16 0.82 -33.83
N ARG A 161 6.23 0.71 -33.03
CA ARG A 161 7.61 0.97 -33.49
C ARG A 161 8.03 0.02 -34.60
N ILE A 162 7.72 -1.27 -34.46
CA ILE A 162 7.98 -2.30 -35.48
C ILE A 162 7.25 -1.96 -36.78
N ASN A 163 5.96 -1.64 -36.70
CA ASN A 163 5.17 -1.27 -37.88
C ASN A 163 5.71 -0.02 -38.58
N ASN A 164 6.07 1.02 -37.81
CA ASN A 164 6.68 2.23 -38.36
C ASN A 164 8.02 1.94 -39.06
N PHE A 165 8.83 1.06 -38.48
CA PHE A 165 10.10 0.64 -39.07
C PHE A 165 9.88 -0.14 -40.38
N ILE A 166 8.92 -1.06 -40.42
CA ILE A 166 8.55 -1.78 -41.65
C ILE A 166 8.09 -0.79 -42.74
N GLN A 167 7.28 0.21 -42.39
CA GLN A 167 6.82 1.23 -43.33
C GLN A 167 7.94 2.16 -43.81
N TYR A 168 8.96 2.37 -42.99
CA TYR A 168 10.17 3.09 -43.39
C TYR A 168 10.94 2.29 -44.45
N LEU A 169 11.21 1.01 -44.20
CA LEU A 169 11.93 0.14 -45.14
C LEU A 169 11.23 0.03 -46.50
N LYS A 170 9.91 -0.09 -46.52
CA LYS A 170 9.11 -0.13 -47.75
C LYS A 170 9.15 1.16 -48.59
N ARG A 171 9.51 2.29 -48.00
CA ARG A 171 9.63 3.59 -48.69
C ARG A 171 11.05 3.88 -49.16
N SER A 172 12.03 3.12 -48.68
CA SER A 172 13.44 3.26 -49.07
C SER A 172 13.85 2.35 -50.22
N GLU A 173 12.94 1.50 -50.70
CA GLU A 173 13.04 0.71 -51.93
C GLU A 173 12.42 1.48 -53.11
#